data_AF-A0A9N9HQZ9-F1
#
_entry.id   AF-A0A9N9HQZ9-F1
#
_cell.length_a   1.000
_cell.length_b   1.000
_cell.length_c   1.000
_cell.angle_alpha   90.00
_cell.angle_beta   90.00
_cell.angle_gamma   90.00
#
_symmetry.space_group_name_H-M   'P 1'
#
loop_
_entity.id
_entity.type
_entity.pdbx_description
1 polymer ?
#
loop_
_entity_poly.entity_id
_entity_poly.type
_entity_poly.pdbx_seq_one_letter_code
_entity_poly.pdbx_strand_id
1 'polypeptide(L)'
;LLKPGGYFEITETEINFSDCGPNFTRMMNIFVNELEVSDEFVLNLERIFLATGQLTNIQQEKRVTKLGPSGGFTGELYLSFAEEFFNGSIGELVGELMAMSQKEYKQFWQQCKTECIELGTGVPIKRVWGQKKYHMEN
;
A
#
# COMPACT_ATOMS: atom_id res chain seq x y z
N LEU A 1 14.73 0.59 20.32
CA LEU A 1 15.67 0.08 19.30
C LEU A 1 16.53 1.18 18.67
N LEU A 2 16.01 2.37 18.31
CA LEU A 2 16.85 3.43 17.74
C LEU A 2 17.80 4.06 18.76
N LYS A 3 19.07 4.25 18.37
CA LYS A 3 20.04 5.09 19.11
C LYS A 3 19.67 6.57 18.97
N PRO A 4 20.03 7.43 19.95
CA PRO A 4 19.90 8.88 19.80
C PRO A 4 20.52 9.38 18.49
N GLY A 5 19.79 10.25 17.77
CA GLY A 5 20.21 10.74 16.46
C GLY A 5 19.98 9.79 15.27
N GLY A 6 19.54 8.54 15.51
CA GLY A 6 19.16 7.61 14.44
C GLY A 6 17.84 7.97 13.76
N TYR A 7 17.61 7.46 12.55
CA TYR A 7 16.39 7.73 11.78
C TYR A 7 15.39 6.58 11.87
N PHE A 8 14.12 6.95 11.92
CA PHE A 8 12.99 6.06 11.71
C PHE A 8 12.31 6.44 10.40
N GLU A 9 11.94 5.46 9.61
CA GLU A 9 11.26 5.65 8.33
C GLU A 9 10.15 4.62 8.18
N ILE A 10 8.99 5.07 7.70
CA ILE A 10 7.90 4.24 7.21
C ILE A 10 7.62 4.63 5.77
N THR A 11 7.55 3.63 4.88
CA THR A 11 7.10 3.79 3.49
C THR A 11 5.94 2.85 3.26
N GLU A 12 4.76 3.41 2.96
CA GLU A 12 3.52 2.65 2.79
C GLU A 12 2.67 3.16 1.62
N THR A 13 1.82 2.29 1.09
CA THR A 13 0.88 2.65 0.01
C THR A 13 -0.43 3.20 0.55
N GLU A 14 -0.99 4.19 -0.12
CA GLU A 14 -2.36 4.64 0.13
C GLU A 14 -3.37 3.82 -0.69
N ILE A 15 -4.59 3.68 -0.19
CA ILE A 15 -5.70 3.00 -0.89
C ILE A 15 -6.44 4.03 -1.76
N ASN A 16 -5.69 4.68 -2.66
CA ASN A 16 -6.22 5.69 -3.58
C ASN A 16 -5.56 5.55 -4.95
N PHE A 17 -5.83 4.42 -5.60
CA PHE A 17 -5.23 4.06 -6.87
C PHE A 17 -5.79 4.92 -8.02
N SER A 18 -4.92 5.33 -8.96
CA SER A 18 -5.31 6.05 -10.18
C SER A 18 -5.30 5.14 -11.40
N ASP A 19 -6.05 5.51 -12.44
CA ASP A 19 -6.02 4.82 -13.75
C ASP A 19 -6.41 3.33 -13.67
N CYS A 20 -7.23 2.97 -12.67
CA CYS A 20 -7.74 1.62 -12.49
C CYS A 20 -8.77 1.26 -13.56
N GLY A 21 -8.69 0.04 -14.08
CA GLY A 21 -9.76 -0.51 -14.89
C GLY A 21 -10.89 -1.12 -14.04
N PRO A 22 -11.97 -1.56 -14.70
CA PRO A 22 -13.17 -2.05 -14.02
C PRO A 22 -12.93 -3.29 -13.15
N ASN A 23 -12.03 -4.22 -13.55
CA ASN A 23 -11.80 -5.44 -12.78
C ASN A 23 -11.06 -5.14 -11.48
N PHE A 24 -9.98 -4.37 -11.56
CA PHE A 24 -9.21 -3.97 -10.38
C PHE A 24 -10.05 -3.09 -9.45
N THR A 25 -10.84 -2.16 -10.01
CA THR A 25 -11.78 -1.33 -9.23
C THR A 25 -12.80 -2.18 -8.48
N ARG A 26 -13.39 -3.20 -9.14
CA ARG A 26 -14.32 -4.13 -8.49
C ARG A 26 -13.65 -4.90 -7.35
N MET A 27 -12.43 -5.38 -7.56
CA MET A 27 -11.66 -6.09 -6.54
C MET A 27 -11.33 -5.21 -5.33
N MET A 28 -10.86 -3.98 -5.57
CA MET A 28 -10.59 -3.01 -4.51
C MET A 28 -11.84 -2.61 -3.75
N ASN A 29 -13.00 -2.52 -4.40
CA ASN A 29 -14.26 -2.25 -3.71
C ASN A 29 -14.64 -3.35 -2.71
N ILE A 30 -14.42 -4.62 -3.04
CA ILE A 30 -14.62 -5.73 -2.09
C ILE A 30 -13.63 -5.61 -0.94
N PHE A 31 -12.35 -5.38 -1.25
CA PHE A 31 -11.31 -5.25 -0.24
C PHE A 31 -11.54 -4.09 0.73
N VAL A 32 -11.94 -2.92 0.24
CA VAL A 32 -12.14 -1.72 1.08
C VAL A 32 -13.47 -1.79 1.84
N ASN A 33 -14.56 -2.15 1.16
CA ASN A 33 -15.89 -2.02 1.76
C ASN A 33 -16.30 -3.27 2.55
N GLU A 34 -16.07 -4.47 2.02
CA GLU A 34 -16.52 -5.71 2.67
C GLU A 34 -15.56 -6.17 3.77
N LEU A 35 -14.27 -5.87 3.64
CA LEU A 35 -13.27 -6.16 4.68
C LEU A 35 -12.95 -4.93 5.56
N GLU A 36 -13.69 -3.83 5.39
CA GLU A 36 -13.56 -2.59 6.17
C GLU A 36 -12.11 -2.07 6.27
N VAL A 37 -11.34 -2.21 5.18
CA VAL A 37 -9.93 -1.80 5.17
C VAL A 37 -9.83 -0.30 5.04
N SER A 38 -9.12 0.32 5.99
CA SER A 38 -8.90 1.77 6.07
C SER A 38 -7.44 2.12 5.86
N ASP A 39 -7.19 3.22 5.15
CA ASP A 39 -5.87 3.82 4.99
C ASP A 39 -5.57 4.92 6.04
N GLU A 40 -6.42 5.07 7.06
CA GLU A 40 -6.31 6.13 8.08
C GLU A 40 -4.92 6.17 8.73
N PHE A 41 -4.31 5.00 8.98
CA PHE A 41 -2.94 4.92 9.50
C PHE A 41 -1.94 5.62 8.56
N VAL A 42 -1.97 5.28 7.27
CA VAL A 42 -1.07 5.83 6.25
C VAL A 42 -1.29 7.33 6.09
N LEU A 43 -2.56 7.74 6.00
CA LEU A 43 -2.94 9.15 5.91
C LEU A 43 -2.43 9.98 7.10
N ASN A 44 -2.38 9.39 8.30
CA ASN A 44 -1.97 10.08 9.53
C ASN A 44 -0.51 9.85 9.98
N LEU A 45 0.34 9.15 9.20
CA LEU A 45 1.71 8.80 9.61
C LEU A 45 2.54 9.97 10.16
N GLU A 46 2.52 11.13 9.52
CA GLU A 46 3.24 12.33 10.00
C GLU A 46 2.73 12.79 11.36
N ARG A 47 1.40 12.84 11.54
CA ARG A 47 0.77 13.19 12.81
C ARG A 47 1.13 12.18 13.89
N ILE A 48 1.18 10.89 13.56
CA ILE A 48 1.60 9.83 14.48
C ILE A 48 3.06 10.07 14.90
N PHE A 49 3.96 10.36 13.96
CA PHE A 49 5.37 10.66 14.24
C PHE A 49 5.51 11.85 15.19
N LEU A 50 4.76 12.95 14.93
CA LEU A 50 4.72 14.14 15.77
C LEU A 50 4.19 13.82 17.17
N ALA A 51 3.08 13.06 17.25
CA ALA A 51 2.42 12.71 18.49
C ALA A 51 3.29 11.85 19.42
N THR A 52 4.25 11.09 18.87
CA THR A 52 5.19 10.33 19.72
C THR A 52 6.02 11.24 20.63
N GLY A 53 6.28 12.48 20.23
CA GLY A 53 7.21 13.38 20.92
C GLY A 53 8.67 12.91 20.94
N GLN A 54 8.99 11.76 20.34
CA GLN A 54 10.33 11.14 20.37
C GLN A 54 11.16 11.45 19.12
N LEU A 55 10.52 11.91 18.05
CA LEU A 55 11.16 12.25 16.78
C LEU A 55 11.25 13.78 16.59
N THR A 56 12.26 14.20 15.85
CA THR A 56 12.49 15.57 15.37
C THR A 56 12.83 15.53 13.88
N ASN A 57 12.89 16.69 13.21
CA ASN A 57 13.20 16.78 11.78
C ASN A 57 12.31 15.86 10.92
N ILE A 58 11.02 15.80 11.26
CA ILE A 58 10.05 14.95 10.57
C ILE A 58 9.81 15.51 9.18
N GLN A 59 9.91 14.64 8.19
CA GLN A 59 9.73 14.94 6.78
C GLN A 59 8.80 13.90 6.16
N GLN A 60 8.16 14.29 5.08
CA GLN A 60 7.33 13.39 4.30
C GLN A 60 7.53 13.61 2.80
N GLU A 61 7.28 12.55 2.06
CA GLU A 61 7.27 12.55 0.61
C GLU A 61 6.10 11.68 0.13
N LYS A 62 5.45 12.14 -0.93
CA LYS A 62 4.42 11.37 -1.63
C LYS A 62 4.78 11.29 -3.10
N ARG A 63 4.73 10.08 -3.65
CA ARG A 63 4.94 9.83 -5.08
C ARG A 63 3.90 8.85 -5.57
N VAL A 64 3.59 8.91 -6.87
CA VAL A 64 2.78 7.89 -7.53
C VAL A 64 3.71 7.04 -8.38
N THR A 65 3.63 5.72 -8.20
CA THR A 65 4.36 4.73 -9.00
C THR A 65 3.36 3.89 -9.78
N LYS A 66 3.67 3.56 -11.03
CA LYS A 66 2.83 2.65 -11.82
C LYS A 66 3.03 1.21 -11.36
N LEU A 67 1.97 0.41 -11.29
CA LEU A 67 2.09 -1.01 -11.01
C LEU A 67 2.70 -1.76 -12.20
N GLY A 68 3.60 -2.69 -11.90
CA GLY A 68 4.29 -3.50 -12.91
C GLY A 68 5.49 -2.79 -13.57
N PRO A 69 5.95 -3.31 -14.73
CA PRO A 69 7.25 -2.94 -15.31
C PRO A 69 7.42 -1.45 -15.61
N SER A 70 6.33 -0.75 -15.95
CA SER A 70 6.38 0.69 -16.26
C SER A 70 6.68 1.58 -15.04
N GLY A 71 6.53 1.06 -13.82
CA GLY A 71 6.95 1.72 -12.57
C GLY A 71 8.36 1.35 -12.12
N GLY A 72 9.12 0.61 -12.93
CA GLY A 72 10.44 0.09 -12.57
C GLY A 72 10.38 -0.88 -11.38
N PHE A 73 11.51 -1.01 -10.68
CA PHE A 73 11.66 -1.97 -9.57
C PHE A 73 10.57 -1.84 -8.50
N THR A 74 10.22 -0.60 -8.12
CA THR A 74 9.17 -0.36 -7.12
C THR A 74 7.81 -0.80 -7.62
N GLY A 75 7.46 -0.51 -8.87
CA GLY A 75 6.21 -0.95 -9.48
C GLY A 75 6.08 -2.47 -9.57
N GLU A 76 7.17 -3.15 -9.91
CA GLU A 76 7.23 -4.62 -9.93
C GLU A 76 7.11 -5.23 -8.53
N LEU A 77 7.82 -4.67 -7.55
CA LEU A 77 7.78 -5.14 -6.17
C LEU A 77 6.37 -5.05 -5.58
N TYR A 78 5.69 -3.92 -5.75
CA TYR A 78 4.33 -3.76 -5.24
C TYR A 78 3.32 -4.65 -5.96
N LEU A 79 3.49 -4.89 -7.27
CA LEU A 79 2.65 -5.85 -7.98
C LEU A 79 2.88 -7.29 -7.49
N SER A 80 4.12 -7.64 -7.13
CA SER A 80 4.44 -8.94 -6.51
C SER A 80 3.80 -9.10 -5.14
N PHE A 81 3.84 -8.06 -4.29
CA PHE A 81 3.15 -8.09 -3.00
C PHE A 81 1.64 -8.19 -3.16
N ALA A 82 1.07 -7.47 -4.14
CA ALA A 82 -0.35 -7.58 -4.45
C ALA A 82 -0.72 -9.00 -4.91
N GLU A 83 0.13 -9.65 -5.72
CA GLU A 83 -0.05 -11.06 -6.11
C GLU A 83 -0.03 -11.99 -4.90
N GLU A 84 0.98 -11.89 -4.04
CA GLU A 84 1.10 -12.73 -2.85
C GLU A 84 -0.08 -12.54 -1.89
N PHE A 85 -0.55 -11.30 -1.74
CA PHE A 85 -1.63 -10.98 -0.83
C PHE A 85 -3.01 -11.33 -1.43
N PHE A 86 -3.38 -10.74 -2.58
CA PHE A 86 -4.71 -10.90 -3.17
C PHE A 86 -4.91 -12.24 -3.87
N ASN A 87 -3.87 -12.89 -4.40
CA ASN A 87 -4.02 -14.22 -5.00
C ASN A 87 -3.62 -15.34 -4.04
N GLY A 88 -2.73 -15.05 -3.09
CA GLY A 88 -2.25 -16.01 -2.10
C GLY A 88 -3.00 -15.93 -0.77
N SER A 89 -2.69 -14.92 0.05
CA SER A 89 -3.11 -14.86 1.47
C SER A 89 -4.62 -14.73 1.67
N ILE A 90 -5.27 -13.85 0.91
CA ILE A 90 -6.70 -13.54 1.09
C ILE A 90 -7.55 -13.87 -0.14
N GLY A 91 -6.95 -14.45 -1.18
CA GLY A 91 -7.64 -14.67 -2.45
C GLY A 91 -8.87 -15.56 -2.35
N GLU A 92 -8.83 -16.56 -1.48
CA GLU A 92 -9.98 -17.42 -1.23
C GLU A 92 -11.17 -16.63 -0.63
N LEU A 93 -10.92 -15.83 0.40
CA LEU A 93 -11.91 -14.97 1.04
C LEU A 93 -12.50 -13.94 0.06
N VAL A 94 -11.64 -13.27 -0.73
CA VAL A 94 -12.11 -12.30 -1.73
C VAL A 94 -12.96 -12.99 -2.79
N GLY A 95 -12.56 -14.18 -3.24
CA GLY A 95 -13.34 -14.99 -4.18
C GLY A 95 -14.73 -15.34 -3.64
N GLU A 96 -14.83 -15.77 -2.38
CA GLU A 96 -16.10 -16.06 -1.71
C GLU A 96 -17.01 -14.84 -1.64
N LEU A 97 -16.47 -13.68 -1.24
CA LEU A 97 -17.20 -12.40 -1.19
C LEU A 97 -17.69 -11.96 -2.57
N MET A 98 -16.98 -12.37 -3.63
CA MET A 98 -17.36 -12.12 -5.03
C MET A 98 -18.30 -13.18 -5.60
N ALA A 99 -18.70 -14.19 -4.80
CA ALA A 99 -19.45 -15.36 -5.22
C ALA A 99 -18.79 -16.11 -6.40
N MET A 100 -17.47 -16.21 -6.39
CA MET A 100 -16.66 -16.91 -7.38
C MET A 100 -16.09 -18.19 -6.79
N SER A 101 -15.98 -19.24 -7.61
CA SER A 101 -15.11 -20.36 -7.27
C SER A 101 -13.64 -19.94 -7.26
N GLN A 102 -12.79 -20.71 -6.57
CA GLN A 102 -11.35 -20.45 -6.53
C GLN A 102 -10.69 -20.39 -7.92
N LYS A 103 -11.20 -21.18 -8.87
CA LYS A 103 -10.70 -21.18 -10.25
C LYS A 103 -11.08 -19.89 -10.98
N GLU A 104 -12.33 -19.44 -10.83
CA GLU A 104 -12.83 -18.19 -11.42
C GLU A 104 -12.09 -16.99 -10.84
N TYR A 105 -11.90 -16.96 -9.51
CA TYR A 105 -11.17 -15.89 -8.85
C TYR A 105 -9.73 -15.78 -9.34
N LYS A 106 -9.00 -16.90 -9.45
CA LYS A 106 -7.62 -16.87 -9.99
C LYS A 106 -7.55 -16.32 -11.41
N GLN A 107 -8.52 -16.63 -12.25
CA GLN A 107 -8.61 -16.07 -13.61
C GLN A 107 -8.94 -14.58 -13.57
N PHE A 108 -9.88 -14.18 -12.72
CA PHE A 108 -10.24 -12.78 -12.50
C PHE A 108 -9.04 -11.96 -11.99
N TRP A 109 -8.26 -12.47 -11.05
CA TRP A 109 -7.05 -11.82 -10.57
C TRP A 109 -6.02 -11.59 -11.70
N GLN A 110 -5.81 -12.57 -12.57
CA GLN A 110 -4.92 -12.37 -13.72
C GLN A 110 -5.43 -11.27 -14.65
N GLN A 111 -6.76 -11.15 -14.83
CA GLN A 111 -7.36 -10.04 -15.59
C GLN A 111 -7.11 -8.69 -14.90
N CYS A 112 -7.31 -8.60 -13.57
CA CYS A 112 -6.98 -7.39 -12.79
C CYS A 112 -5.51 -6.98 -12.96
N LYS A 113 -4.59 -7.95 -12.88
CA LYS A 113 -3.16 -7.71 -13.01
C LYS A 113 -2.78 -7.23 -14.40
N THR A 114 -3.26 -7.88 -15.45
CA THR A 114 -3.05 -7.45 -16.84
C THR A 114 -3.60 -6.04 -17.05
N GLU A 115 -4.83 -5.78 -16.58
CA GLU A 115 -5.48 -4.48 -16.66
C GLU A 115 -4.65 -3.38 -15.98
N CYS A 116 -4.12 -3.64 -14.78
CA CYS A 116 -3.25 -2.70 -14.09
C CYS A 116 -1.97 -2.36 -14.86
N ILE A 117 -1.36 -3.35 -15.50
CA ILE A 117 -0.15 -3.15 -16.29
C ILE A 117 -0.45 -2.35 -17.56
N GLU A 118 -1.53 -2.69 -18.27
CA GLU A 118 -1.91 -2.06 -19.55
C GLU A 118 -2.34 -0.60 -19.37
N LEU A 119 -3.12 -0.31 -18.33
CA LEU A 119 -3.58 1.05 -18.03
C LEU A 119 -2.51 1.88 -17.30
N GLY A 120 -1.50 1.22 -16.73
CA GLY A 120 -0.48 1.87 -15.93
C GLY A 120 -1.05 2.40 -14.60
N THR A 121 -1.87 1.59 -13.93
CA THR A 121 -2.50 1.91 -12.64
C THR A 121 -1.49 2.51 -11.68
N GLY A 122 -1.76 3.72 -11.20
CA GLY A 122 -0.91 4.42 -10.25
C GLY A 122 -1.22 4.03 -8.81
N VAL A 123 -0.19 3.69 -8.05
CA VAL A 123 -0.25 3.53 -6.60
C VAL A 123 0.45 4.71 -5.91
N PRO A 124 -0.25 5.48 -5.07
CA PRO A 124 0.41 6.49 -4.24
C PRO A 124 1.19 5.80 -3.13
N ILE A 125 2.46 6.18 -2.99
CA ILE A 125 3.37 5.74 -1.95
C ILE A 125 3.68 6.96 -1.09
N LYS A 126 3.45 6.83 0.20
CA LYS A 126 3.78 7.83 1.20
C LYS A 126 4.96 7.35 2.03
N ARG A 127 5.97 8.20 2.11
CA ARG A 127 7.18 8.00 2.91
C ARG A 127 7.22 9.06 4.00
N VAL A 128 7.39 8.65 5.24
CA VAL A 128 7.56 9.55 6.39
C VAL A 128 8.78 9.12 7.17
N TRP A 129 9.68 10.05 7.47
CA TRP A 129 10.88 9.78 8.25
C TRP A 129 11.14 10.89 9.27
N GLY A 130 11.81 10.52 10.36
CA GLY A 130 12.18 11.44 11.41
C GLY A 130 13.38 10.94 12.20
N GLN A 131 14.07 11.86 12.85
CA GLN A 131 15.26 11.56 13.64
C GLN A 131 14.91 11.42 15.12
N LYS A 132 15.38 10.37 15.79
CA LYS A 132 15.20 10.20 17.22
C LYS A 132 15.93 11.31 17.98
N LYS A 133 15.19 11.99 18.87
CA LYS A 133 15.73 13.03 19.75
C LYS A 133 16.87 12.47 20.60
N TYR A 134 17.85 13.33 20.89
CA TYR A 134 18.78 13.10 21.97
C TYR A 134 18.02 13.26 23.30
N HIS A 135 18.22 12.34 24.24
CA HIS A 135 17.83 12.62 25.62
C HIS A 135 18.74 13.76 26.09
N MET A 136 18.19 14.95 26.29
CA MET A 136 18.88 15.94 27.12
C MET A 136 18.66 15.48 28.55
N GLU A 137 19.71 14.96 29.17
CA GLU A 137 19.79 14.87 30.63
C GLU A 137 19.78 16.31 31.15
N ASN A 138 18.69 16.69 31.82
CA ASN A 138 18.63 17.92 32.62
C ASN A 138 19.08 17.61 34.05
#